data_AF-A0A6G0WA99-F1
#
_entry.id   AF-A0A6G0WA99-F1
#
_cell.length_a   1.000
_cell.length_b   1.000
_cell.length_c   1.000
_cell.angle_alpha   90.00
_cell.angle_beta   90.00
_cell.angle_gamma   90.00
#
_symmetry.space_group_name_H-M   'P 1'
#
loop_
_entity.id
_entity.type
_entity.pdbx_description
1 polymer ?
#
loop_
_entity_poly.entity_id
_entity_poly.type
_entity_poly.pdbx_seq_one_letter_code
_entity_poly.pdbx_strand_id
1 'polypeptide(L)'
;MTCTTIEASLEVASNEERVALTPADDIKKERKSRFAYKEADDVKLLQENLSDDGLFIDGTKEVLQWHDIHKRLQSGGMDVSEHSLKRRLKTIYDTLYVAEGTSQRASGVEEPLDEKTQLLQEYHELLCERQAREAEKKKTMRDADKTNEASGRAIRDAALNIFDRSSSLENEKDPLKFDVNQYLRETLRTRTMEHEEETEWKRRRVKLDNRLISMQENMIEMQKEATRMQHETMKIMAALIEKVQK
;
A
#
# COMPACT_ATOMS: atom_id res chain seq x y z
N MET A 1 18.37 37.72 63.57
CA MET A 1 19.50 38.69 63.53
C MET A 1 20.79 37.90 63.60
N THR A 2 21.74 38.23 62.70
CA THR A 2 23.19 37.90 62.69
C THR A 2 23.55 36.40 62.59
N CYS A 3 24.53 35.92 61.82
CA CYS A 3 25.77 36.47 61.27
C CYS A 3 26.07 35.77 59.91
N THR A 4 26.59 36.43 58.85
CA THR A 4 28.01 36.84 58.60
C THR A 4 28.90 35.60 58.33
N THR A 5 29.68 35.46 57.25
CA THR A 5 30.97 36.16 57.03
C THR A 5 31.72 35.53 55.82
N ILE A 6 32.01 36.29 54.75
CA ILE A 6 33.33 36.78 54.24
C ILE A 6 34.15 35.71 53.46
N GLU A 7 34.44 35.84 52.15
CA GLU A 7 35.27 36.80 51.36
C GLU A 7 36.73 36.31 51.17
N ALA A 8 37.39 36.87 50.14
CA ALA A 8 38.80 36.75 49.71
C ALA A 8 39.15 35.54 48.82
N SER A 9 40.07 35.57 47.85
CA SER A 9 40.82 36.59 47.08
C SER A 9 41.66 35.77 46.08
N LEU A 10 41.62 36.06 44.77
CA LEU A 10 42.60 36.82 43.99
C LEU A 10 44.02 36.21 43.86
N GLU A 11 44.37 35.88 42.60
CA GLU A 11 45.69 35.87 41.93
C GLU A 11 46.86 35.01 42.45
N VAL A 12 47.49 34.25 41.52
CA VAL A 12 48.82 34.52 40.94
C VAL A 12 49.23 33.34 40.05
N ALA A 13 49.68 33.65 38.84
CA ALA A 13 50.24 32.73 37.86
C ALA A 13 51.70 32.37 38.15
N SER A 14 52.12 31.13 37.88
CA SER A 14 53.39 30.81 37.18
C SER A 14 53.70 29.30 37.18
N ASN A 15 53.60 28.71 36.00
CA ASN A 15 54.59 27.86 35.33
C ASN A 15 55.58 27.03 36.20
N GLU A 16 55.37 25.72 36.28
CA GLU A 16 56.45 24.75 36.43
C GLU A 16 56.06 23.41 35.78
N GLU A 17 56.88 23.05 34.80
CA GLU A 17 56.87 21.82 34.03
C GLU A 17 57.05 20.60 34.94
N ARG A 18 55.99 19.80 35.11
CA ARG A 18 56.08 18.45 35.66
C ARG A 18 55.45 17.47 34.69
N VAL A 19 56.33 16.63 34.13
CA VAL A 19 56.01 15.41 33.37
C VAL A 19 55.12 14.53 34.23
N ALA A 20 53.81 14.64 34.04
CA ALA A 20 52.82 13.73 34.60
C ALA A 20 52.55 12.64 33.56
N LEU A 21 53.06 11.44 33.84
CA LEU A 21 52.65 10.21 33.20
C LEU A 21 51.12 10.12 33.32
N THR A 22 50.41 10.33 32.21
CA THR A 22 48.96 10.12 32.14
C THR A 22 48.67 8.66 32.49
N PRO A 23 47.86 8.38 33.52
CA PRO A 23 47.30 7.05 33.71
C PRO A 23 46.53 6.71 32.44
N ALA A 24 46.73 5.51 31.91
CA ALA A 24 45.94 5.02 30.79
C ALA A 24 44.46 5.15 31.15
N ASP A 25 43.79 6.11 30.53
CA ASP A 25 42.35 6.29 30.65
C ASP A 25 41.70 4.98 30.24
N ASP A 26 41.13 4.30 31.24
CA ASP A 26 40.12 3.27 31.09
C ASP A 26 38.94 3.92 30.36
N ILE A 27 39.02 3.97 29.02
CA ILE A 27 37.88 4.26 28.16
C ILE A 27 36.93 3.07 28.32
N LYS A 28 36.13 3.11 29.38
CA LYS A 28 34.94 2.27 29.53
C LYS A 28 34.08 2.56 28.32
N LYS A 29 34.17 1.70 27.30
CA LYS A 29 33.26 1.69 26.15
C LYS A 29 31.86 1.53 26.71
N GLU A 30 31.15 2.65 26.89
CA GLU A 30 29.74 2.63 27.22
C GLU A 30 29.04 1.80 26.15
N ARG A 31 28.43 0.70 26.59
CA ARG A 31 27.68 -0.18 25.70
C ARG A 31 26.54 0.65 25.14
N LYS A 32 26.40 0.70 23.80
CA LYS A 32 25.25 1.33 23.14
C LYS A 32 23.97 0.84 23.81
N SER A 33 23.25 1.78 24.43
CA SER A 33 21.97 1.50 25.08
C SER A 33 21.03 0.89 24.04
N ARG A 34 20.42 -0.24 24.38
CA ARG A 34 19.44 -0.88 23.49
C ARG A 34 18.15 -0.08 23.55
N PHE A 35 17.57 0.20 22.39
CA PHE A 35 16.25 0.82 22.33
C PHE A 35 15.23 -0.07 23.05
N ALA A 36 14.45 0.54 23.95
CA ALA A 36 13.41 -0.13 24.70
C ALA A 36 12.05 0.42 24.25
N TYR A 37 11.24 -0.46 23.64
CA TYR A 37 9.92 -0.10 23.16
C TYR A 37 8.98 0.25 24.32
N LYS A 38 8.34 1.41 24.23
CA LYS A 38 7.24 1.83 25.09
C LYS A 38 5.91 1.69 24.36
N GLU A 39 4.82 1.75 25.10
CA GLU A 39 3.46 1.72 24.54
C GLU A 39 3.22 2.85 23.52
N ALA A 40 3.70 4.07 23.81
CA ALA A 40 3.62 5.18 22.87
C ALA A 40 4.38 4.92 21.55
N ASP A 41 5.46 4.12 21.59
CA ASP A 41 6.20 3.74 20.40
C ASP A 41 5.45 2.68 19.59
N ASP A 42 4.68 1.80 20.25
CA ASP A 42 3.81 0.82 19.60
C ASP A 42 2.67 1.53 18.85
N VAL A 43 2.05 2.54 19.47
CA VAL A 43 1.00 3.37 18.83
C VAL A 43 1.55 4.09 17.61
N LYS A 44 2.70 4.74 17.72
CA LYS A 44 3.36 5.40 16.58
C LYS A 44 3.69 4.42 15.47
N LEU A 45 4.21 3.24 15.83
CA LEU A 45 4.47 2.18 14.86
C LEU A 45 3.20 1.82 14.11
N LEU A 46 2.08 1.60 14.80
CA LEU A 46 0.80 1.27 14.17
C LEU A 46 0.26 2.39 13.29
N GLN A 47 0.26 3.63 13.78
CA GLN A 47 -0.18 4.82 13.01
C GLN A 47 0.60 4.96 11.70
N GLU A 48 1.93 4.82 11.73
CA GLU A 48 2.77 4.92 10.53
C GLU A 48 2.54 3.77 9.53
N ASN A 49 2.13 2.60 10.00
CA ASN A 49 1.78 1.46 9.13
C ASN A 49 0.38 1.61 8.51
N LEU A 50 -0.54 2.30 9.20
CA LEU A 50 -1.93 2.54 8.78
C LEU A 50 -2.13 3.85 8.03
N SER A 51 -1.14 4.75 8.07
CA SER A 51 -1.18 6.02 7.36
C SER A 51 -1.39 5.84 5.85
N ASP A 52 -1.78 6.93 5.18
CA ASP A 52 -1.97 6.97 3.72
C ASP A 52 -0.72 6.55 2.94
N ASP A 53 0.48 6.74 3.53
CA ASP A 53 1.78 6.30 3.00
C ASP A 53 2.30 5.01 3.68
N GLY A 54 1.39 4.21 4.22
CA GLY A 54 1.66 3.02 5.04
C GLY A 54 1.81 1.73 4.24
N LEU A 55 1.62 0.60 4.93
CA LEU A 55 1.77 -0.72 4.32
C LEU A 55 0.67 -1.06 3.33
N PHE A 56 -0.53 -0.52 3.50
CA PHE A 56 -1.74 -0.97 2.81
C PHE A 56 -2.03 -0.25 1.49
N ILE A 57 -1.10 0.57 1.00
CA ILE A 57 -1.21 1.20 -0.32
C ILE A 57 -1.08 0.15 -1.41
N ASP A 58 -2.05 0.16 -2.34
CA ASP A 58 -2.03 -0.69 -3.52
C ASP A 58 -0.98 -0.23 -4.55
N GLY A 59 -0.28 -1.19 -5.17
CA GLY A 59 0.63 -0.93 -6.30
C GLY A 59 2.08 -0.63 -5.91
N THR A 60 2.37 -0.39 -4.64
CA THR A 60 3.72 -0.23 -4.10
C THR A 60 4.30 -1.56 -3.59
N LYS A 61 5.63 -1.70 -3.68
CA LYS A 61 6.31 -2.87 -3.12
C LYS A 61 6.43 -2.72 -1.61
N GLU A 62 6.02 -3.76 -0.88
CA GLU A 62 6.07 -3.80 0.60
C GLU A 62 7.46 -3.45 1.16
N VAL A 63 8.53 -3.86 0.48
CA VAL A 63 9.92 -3.54 0.87
C VAL A 63 10.18 -2.03 0.87
N LEU A 64 9.64 -1.30 -0.11
CA LEU A 64 9.81 0.16 -0.18
C LEU A 64 8.98 0.86 0.89
N GLN A 65 7.74 0.40 1.12
CA GLN A 65 6.88 0.93 2.17
C GLN A 65 7.52 0.77 3.55
N TRP A 66 8.08 -0.41 3.85
CA TRP A 66 8.79 -0.63 5.11
C TRP A 66 10.01 0.27 5.28
N HIS A 67 10.76 0.51 4.20
CA HIS A 67 11.90 1.43 4.22
C HIS A 67 11.47 2.87 4.50
N ASP A 68 10.36 3.32 3.92
CA ASP A 68 9.84 4.67 4.12
C ASP A 68 9.23 4.84 5.51
N ILE A 69 8.46 3.87 5.99
CA ILE A 69 7.99 3.80 7.39
C ILE A 69 9.17 3.85 8.36
N HIS A 70 10.23 3.07 8.09
CA HIS A 70 11.43 3.04 8.93
C HIS A 70 12.11 4.41 8.99
N LYS A 71 12.28 5.10 7.85
CA LYS A 71 12.81 6.47 7.82
C LYS A 71 11.98 7.45 8.63
N ARG A 72 10.65 7.41 8.52
CA ARG A 72 9.75 8.30 9.27
C ARG A 72 9.88 8.06 10.77
N LEU A 73 9.84 6.80 11.20
CA LEU A 73 10.03 6.44 12.61
C LEU A 73 11.42 6.82 13.15
N GLN A 74 12.47 6.65 12.34
CA GLN A 74 13.82 7.06 12.71
C GLN A 74 13.93 8.58 12.86
N SER A 75 13.30 9.36 11.96
CA SER A 75 13.21 10.82 12.09
C SER A 75 12.42 11.26 13.32
N GLY A 76 11.45 10.44 13.75
CA GLY A 76 10.68 10.61 14.99
C GLY A 76 11.40 10.17 16.27
N GLY A 77 12.68 9.79 16.19
CA GLY A 77 13.52 9.43 17.34
C GLY A 77 13.61 7.93 17.65
N MET A 78 13.02 7.06 16.83
CA MET A 78 13.12 5.61 16.99
C MET A 78 14.32 5.05 16.20
N ASP A 79 15.52 5.11 16.80
CA ASP A 79 16.73 4.55 16.19
C ASP A 79 16.80 3.02 16.37
N VAL A 80 15.97 2.31 15.60
CA VAL A 80 15.86 0.85 15.56
C VAL A 80 15.92 0.35 14.13
N SER A 81 16.46 -0.85 13.93
CA SER A 81 16.47 -1.48 12.60
C SER A 81 15.06 -1.84 12.12
N GLU A 82 14.81 -1.78 10.81
CA GLU A 82 13.57 -2.23 10.16
C GLU A 82 13.13 -3.64 10.62
N HIS A 83 14.06 -4.58 10.71
CA HIS A 83 13.77 -5.94 11.18
C HIS A 83 13.20 -5.97 12.60
N SER A 84 13.71 -5.10 13.49
CA SER A 84 13.22 -4.98 14.86
C SER A 84 11.79 -4.43 14.90
N LEU A 85 11.46 -3.45 14.05
CA LEU A 85 10.12 -2.90 13.93
C LEU A 85 9.12 -3.95 13.43
N LYS A 86 9.46 -4.69 12.37
CA LYS A 86 8.63 -5.80 11.86
C LYS A 86 8.35 -6.84 12.94
N ARG A 87 9.40 -7.22 13.67
CA ARG A 87 9.28 -8.20 14.77
C ARG A 87 8.43 -7.65 15.90
N ARG A 88 8.56 -6.37 16.23
CA ARG A 88 7.77 -5.71 17.27
C ARG A 88 6.29 -5.66 16.88
N LEU A 89 5.97 -5.23 15.66
CA LEU A 89 4.59 -5.22 15.13
C LEU A 89 3.95 -6.60 15.21
N LYS A 90 4.66 -7.64 14.75
CA LYS A 90 4.20 -9.03 14.87
C LYS A 90 3.94 -9.43 16.32
N THR A 91 4.86 -9.09 17.22
CA THR A 91 4.72 -9.44 18.64
C THR A 91 3.50 -8.78 19.26
N ILE A 92 3.27 -7.50 19.00
CA ILE A 92 2.11 -6.76 19.51
C ILE A 92 0.80 -7.40 19.00
N TYR A 93 0.75 -7.67 17.70
CA TYR A 93 -0.38 -8.31 17.05
C TYR A 93 -0.67 -9.70 17.64
N ASP A 94 0.35 -10.55 17.76
CA ASP A 94 0.22 -11.90 18.34
C ASP A 94 -0.25 -11.82 19.81
N THR A 95 0.25 -10.86 20.60
CA THR A 95 -0.14 -10.71 22.00
C THR A 95 -1.60 -10.30 22.17
N LEU A 96 -2.12 -9.40 21.34
CA LEU A 96 -3.53 -9.01 21.43
C LEU A 96 -4.45 -10.11 20.93
N TYR A 97 -4.14 -10.78 19.84
CA TYR A 97 -5.04 -11.83 19.33
C TYR A 97 -5.13 -13.04 20.28
N VAL A 98 -4.04 -13.36 20.99
CA VAL A 98 -4.05 -14.35 22.07
C VAL A 98 -4.82 -13.84 23.30
N ALA A 99 -4.74 -12.54 23.62
CA ALA A 99 -5.45 -11.93 24.75
C ALA A 99 -6.96 -11.73 24.50
N GLU A 100 -7.37 -11.28 23.31
CA GLU A 100 -8.79 -11.11 22.95
C GLU A 100 -9.52 -12.45 22.84
N GLY A 101 -8.87 -13.49 22.30
CA GLY A 101 -9.41 -14.85 22.28
C GLY A 101 -9.66 -15.46 23.66
N THR A 102 -9.05 -14.89 24.71
CA THR A 102 -9.24 -15.30 26.11
C THR A 102 -10.13 -14.35 26.92
N SER A 103 -10.23 -13.07 26.54
CA SER A 103 -10.95 -12.02 27.29
C SER A 103 -12.43 -11.84 26.89
N GLN A 104 -12.79 -12.00 25.61
CA GLN A 104 -14.13 -11.66 25.10
C GLN A 104 -15.29 -12.57 25.55
N ARG A 105 -15.05 -13.58 26.40
CA ARG A 105 -16.13 -14.47 26.90
C ARG A 105 -16.77 -14.02 28.21
N ALA A 106 -16.30 -12.96 28.88
CA ALA A 106 -16.70 -12.72 30.28
C ALA A 106 -17.34 -11.37 30.61
N SER A 107 -17.25 -10.32 29.77
CA SER A 107 -17.73 -9.00 30.18
C SER A 107 -18.46 -8.29 29.04
N GLY A 108 -19.79 -8.24 29.13
CA GLY A 108 -20.66 -7.43 28.27
C GLY A 108 -20.62 -5.93 28.64
N VAL A 109 -19.43 -5.41 28.95
CA VAL A 109 -19.21 -4.00 29.27
C VAL A 109 -18.37 -3.42 28.13
N GLU A 110 -18.94 -2.50 27.37
CA GLU A 110 -18.22 -1.66 26.40
C GLU A 110 -17.32 -0.69 27.19
N GLU A 111 -16.15 -1.16 27.60
CA GLU A 111 -15.07 -0.25 28.00
C GLU A 111 -14.55 0.47 26.74
N PRO A 112 -14.25 1.77 26.82
CA PRO A 112 -13.65 2.50 25.70
C PRO A 112 -12.34 1.82 25.33
N LEU A 113 -12.26 1.30 24.10
CA LEU A 113 -11.08 0.60 23.63
C LEU A 113 -9.88 1.55 23.65
N ASP A 114 -8.79 1.10 24.23
CA ASP A 114 -7.49 1.80 24.19
C ASP A 114 -7.07 2.07 22.73
N GLU A 115 -6.43 3.20 22.48
CA GLU A 115 -6.08 3.68 21.12
C GLU A 115 -5.27 2.62 20.36
N LYS A 116 -4.34 1.98 21.06
CA LYS A 116 -3.53 0.87 20.53
C LYS A 116 -4.38 -0.30 20.06
N THR A 117 -5.42 -0.66 20.81
CA THR A 117 -6.33 -1.76 20.47
C THR A 117 -7.17 -1.42 19.25
N GLN A 118 -7.67 -0.17 19.15
CA GLN A 118 -8.41 0.30 17.97
C GLN A 118 -7.55 0.21 16.70
N LEU A 119 -6.31 0.73 16.75
CA LEU A 119 -5.37 0.67 15.63
C LEU A 119 -5.01 -0.79 15.27
N LEU A 120 -4.92 -1.69 16.25
CA LEU A 120 -4.65 -3.10 15.98
C LEU A 120 -5.83 -3.83 15.34
N GLN A 121 -7.07 -3.45 15.67
CA GLN A 121 -8.27 -3.95 15.00
C GLN A 121 -8.32 -3.48 13.56
N GLU A 122 -8.07 -2.20 13.29
CA GLU A 122 -7.99 -1.67 11.93
C GLU A 122 -6.88 -2.36 11.13
N TYR A 123 -5.70 -2.55 11.73
CA TYR A 123 -4.60 -3.30 11.13
C TYR A 123 -4.99 -4.76 10.81
N HIS A 124 -5.77 -5.41 11.68
CA HIS A 124 -6.28 -6.77 11.45
C HIS A 124 -7.24 -6.82 10.26
N GLU A 125 -8.19 -5.89 10.20
CA GLU A 125 -9.17 -5.81 9.10
C GLU A 125 -8.48 -5.62 7.76
N LEU A 126 -7.54 -4.68 7.67
CA LEU A 126 -6.78 -4.42 6.45
C LEU A 126 -5.88 -5.60 6.04
N LEU A 127 -5.33 -6.34 7.01
CA LEU A 127 -4.61 -7.58 6.73
C LEU A 127 -5.53 -8.65 6.14
N CYS A 128 -6.71 -8.85 6.72
CA CYS A 128 -7.70 -9.79 6.22
C CYS A 128 -8.16 -9.43 4.81
N GLU A 129 -8.43 -8.14 4.56
CA GLU A 129 -8.81 -7.65 3.23
C GLU A 129 -7.70 -7.90 2.20
N ARG A 130 -6.44 -7.60 2.54
CA ARG A 130 -5.30 -7.88 1.67
C ARG A 130 -5.20 -9.37 1.33
N GLN A 131 -5.32 -10.24 2.33
CA GLN A 131 -5.27 -11.69 2.13
C GLN A 131 -6.42 -12.19 1.24
N ALA A 132 -7.62 -11.64 1.41
CA ALA A 132 -8.78 -11.95 0.57
C ALA A 132 -8.52 -11.56 -0.89
N ARG A 133 -8.02 -10.33 -1.14
CA ARG A 133 -7.66 -9.85 -2.49
C ARG A 133 -6.58 -10.71 -3.14
N GLU A 134 -5.56 -11.13 -2.38
CA GLU A 134 -4.53 -12.04 -2.88
C GLU A 134 -5.08 -13.43 -3.23
N ALA A 135 -5.99 -13.96 -2.40
CA ALA A 135 -6.63 -15.23 -2.67
C ALA A 135 -7.49 -15.17 -3.95
N GLU A 136 -8.19 -14.06 -4.18
CA GLU A 136 -8.94 -13.83 -5.42
C GLU A 136 -8.02 -13.74 -6.64
N LYS A 137 -6.94 -12.97 -6.56
CA LYS A 137 -5.92 -12.90 -7.63
C LYS A 137 -5.35 -14.29 -7.97
N LYS A 138 -5.08 -15.12 -6.95
CA LYS A 138 -4.61 -16.50 -7.16
C LYS A 138 -5.66 -17.39 -7.82
N LYS A 139 -6.95 -17.20 -7.49
CA LYS A 139 -8.06 -17.94 -8.12
C LYS A 139 -8.21 -17.55 -9.60
N THR A 140 -8.21 -16.25 -9.91
CA THR A 140 -8.34 -15.77 -11.30
C THR A 140 -7.16 -16.22 -12.15
N MET A 141 -5.93 -16.22 -11.63
CA MET A 141 -4.77 -16.78 -12.34
C MET A 141 -4.92 -18.28 -12.60
N ARG A 142 -5.38 -19.07 -11.63
CA ARG A 142 -5.63 -20.50 -11.83
C ARG A 142 -6.72 -20.78 -12.87
N ASP A 143 -7.75 -19.96 -12.92
CA ASP A 143 -8.83 -20.12 -13.89
C ASP A 143 -8.40 -19.64 -15.29
N ALA A 144 -7.54 -18.63 -15.37
CA ALA A 144 -6.85 -18.25 -16.61
C ALA A 144 -5.94 -19.37 -17.12
N ASP A 145 -5.20 -20.04 -16.25
CA ASP A 145 -4.34 -21.18 -16.65
C ASP A 145 -5.16 -22.36 -17.17
N LYS A 146 -6.29 -22.69 -16.52
CA LYS A 146 -7.19 -23.76 -16.99
C LYS A 146 -7.80 -23.45 -18.36
N THR A 147 -8.21 -22.21 -18.60
CA THR A 147 -8.79 -21.80 -19.88
C THR A 147 -7.74 -21.81 -20.99
N ASN A 148 -6.52 -21.37 -20.70
CA ASN A 148 -5.38 -21.47 -21.63
C ASN A 148 -5.03 -22.94 -21.94
N GLU A 149 -5.04 -23.82 -20.94
CA GLU A 149 -4.78 -25.24 -21.14
C GLU A 149 -5.87 -25.95 -21.95
N ALA A 150 -7.15 -25.60 -21.72
CA ALA A 150 -8.28 -26.09 -22.51
C ALA A 150 -8.24 -25.60 -23.97
N SER A 151 -7.90 -24.33 -24.18
CA SER A 151 -7.68 -23.76 -25.52
C SER A 151 -6.50 -24.44 -26.23
N GLY A 152 -5.39 -24.65 -25.53
CA GLY A 152 -4.22 -25.37 -26.07
C GLY A 152 -4.51 -26.84 -26.38
N ARG A 153 -5.41 -27.50 -25.63
CA ARG A 153 -5.92 -28.84 -25.99
C ARG A 153 -6.75 -28.80 -27.26
N ALA A 154 -7.71 -27.88 -27.37
CA ALA A 154 -8.55 -27.74 -28.56
C ALA A 154 -7.74 -27.45 -29.84
N ILE A 155 -6.69 -26.63 -29.75
CA ILE A 155 -5.78 -26.35 -30.88
C ILE A 155 -5.02 -27.62 -31.30
N ARG A 156 -4.53 -28.40 -30.33
CA ARG A 156 -3.84 -29.68 -30.61
C ARG A 156 -4.78 -30.70 -31.26
N ASP A 157 -6.00 -30.83 -30.75
CA ASP A 157 -7.00 -31.75 -31.30
C ASP A 157 -7.43 -31.34 -32.71
N ALA A 158 -7.55 -30.03 -32.98
CA ALA A 158 -7.82 -29.51 -34.31
C ALA A 158 -6.64 -29.78 -35.28
N ALA A 159 -5.39 -29.60 -34.83
CA ALA A 159 -4.21 -29.88 -35.64
C ALA A 159 -4.07 -31.37 -35.98
N LEU A 160 -4.34 -32.26 -35.02
CA LEU A 160 -4.35 -33.71 -35.28
C LEU A 160 -5.46 -34.10 -36.26
N ASN A 161 -6.65 -33.50 -36.15
CA ASN A 161 -7.73 -33.71 -37.12
C ASN A 161 -7.36 -33.21 -38.54
N ILE A 162 -6.62 -32.12 -38.67
CA ILE A 162 -6.13 -31.65 -39.97
C ILE A 162 -5.12 -32.66 -40.54
N PHE A 163 -4.22 -33.19 -39.69
CA PHE A 163 -3.22 -34.17 -40.09
C PHE A 163 -3.85 -35.50 -40.55
N ASP A 164 -4.84 -36.02 -39.83
CA ASP A 164 -5.60 -37.22 -40.19
C ASP A 164 -6.46 -37.03 -41.46
N ARG A 165 -6.87 -35.80 -41.76
CA ARG A 165 -7.59 -35.49 -43.00
C ARG A 165 -6.67 -35.36 -44.21
N SER A 166 -5.41 -34.97 -43.99
CA SER A 166 -4.37 -34.94 -45.03
C SER A 166 -3.75 -36.30 -45.34
N SER A 167 -3.83 -37.29 -44.45
CA SER A 167 -3.37 -38.67 -44.73
C SER A 167 -4.33 -39.46 -45.65
N SER A 168 -5.55 -38.95 -45.88
CA SER A 168 -6.54 -39.55 -46.78
C SER A 168 -6.55 -38.95 -48.19
N LEU A 169 -5.63 -38.02 -48.50
CA LEU A 169 -5.43 -37.44 -49.83
C LEU A 169 -4.00 -37.72 -50.28
N GLU A 170 -3.67 -38.99 -50.50
CA GLU A 170 -2.50 -39.35 -51.28
C GLU A 170 -2.77 -38.98 -52.75
N ASN A 171 -2.26 -37.82 -53.16
CA ASN A 171 -1.70 -37.64 -54.50
C ASN A 171 -0.81 -36.39 -54.53
N GLU A 172 0.46 -36.63 -54.83
CA GLU A 172 1.50 -35.70 -55.32
C GLU A 172 1.62 -34.33 -54.64
N LYS A 173 2.69 -34.13 -53.87
CA LYS A 173 3.76 -33.17 -54.20
C LYS A 173 4.84 -33.09 -53.12
N ASP A 174 6.03 -32.75 -53.61
CA ASP A 174 7.32 -32.60 -52.95
C ASP A 174 7.29 -32.10 -51.49
N PRO A 175 8.28 -32.50 -50.65
CA PRO A 175 8.42 -31.96 -49.31
C PRO A 175 8.58 -30.43 -49.39
N LEU A 176 7.52 -29.69 -49.03
CA LEU A 176 7.55 -28.23 -48.93
C LEU A 176 8.70 -27.86 -47.99
N LYS A 177 9.75 -27.29 -48.57
CA LYS A 177 10.84 -26.67 -47.80
C LYS A 177 10.22 -25.55 -46.98
N PHE A 178 10.14 -25.75 -45.67
CA PHE A 178 9.67 -24.75 -44.72
C PHE A 178 10.58 -23.51 -44.84
N ASP A 179 10.07 -22.45 -45.47
CA ASP A 179 10.81 -21.19 -45.59
C ASP A 179 10.72 -20.43 -44.27
N VAL A 180 11.78 -20.55 -43.49
CA VAL A 180 11.95 -19.85 -42.20
C VAL A 180 11.76 -18.34 -42.35
N ASN A 181 12.12 -17.75 -43.49
CA ASN A 181 11.93 -16.32 -43.72
C ASN A 181 10.45 -15.95 -43.90
N GLN A 182 9.67 -16.82 -44.54
CA GLN A 182 8.23 -16.62 -44.69
C GLN A 182 7.54 -16.69 -43.33
N TYR A 183 7.89 -17.68 -42.50
CA TYR A 183 7.37 -17.80 -41.14
C TYR A 183 7.71 -16.58 -40.27
N LEU A 184 8.95 -16.08 -40.35
CA LEU A 184 9.38 -14.90 -39.60
C LEU A 184 8.61 -13.64 -40.04
N ARG A 185 8.38 -13.46 -41.34
CA ARG A 185 7.57 -12.34 -41.86
C ARG A 185 6.13 -12.42 -41.39
N GLU A 186 5.54 -13.61 -41.39
CA GLU A 186 4.17 -13.83 -40.93
C GLU A 186 4.06 -13.52 -39.42
N THR A 187 5.03 -13.95 -38.62
CA THR A 187 5.09 -13.69 -37.17
C THR A 187 5.25 -12.21 -36.84
N LEU A 188 6.04 -11.49 -37.64
CA LEU A 188 6.17 -10.03 -37.47
C LEU A 188 4.85 -9.32 -37.84
N ARG A 189 4.16 -9.76 -38.89
CA ARG A 189 2.85 -9.22 -39.28
C ARG A 189 1.78 -9.47 -38.23
N THR A 190 1.71 -10.67 -37.65
CA THR A 190 0.73 -10.96 -36.59
C THR A 190 0.98 -10.09 -35.38
N ARG A 191 2.23 -9.91 -34.96
CA ARG A 191 2.58 -9.00 -33.85
C ARG A 191 2.21 -7.54 -34.11
N THR A 192 2.38 -7.06 -35.35
CA THR A 192 1.96 -5.69 -35.69
C THR A 192 0.45 -5.55 -35.65
N MET A 193 -0.30 -6.52 -36.17
CA MET A 193 -1.76 -6.55 -36.12
C MET A 193 -2.27 -6.60 -34.68
N GLU A 194 -1.71 -7.48 -33.84
CA GLU A 194 -2.08 -7.59 -32.41
C GLU A 194 -1.85 -6.27 -31.67
N HIS A 195 -0.74 -5.58 -31.96
CA HIS A 195 -0.46 -4.29 -31.35
C HIS A 195 -1.45 -3.21 -31.82
N GLU A 196 -1.77 -3.17 -33.11
CA GLU A 196 -2.77 -2.25 -33.65
C GLU A 196 -4.14 -2.50 -33.03
N GLU A 197 -4.58 -3.76 -32.95
CA GLU A 197 -5.84 -4.15 -32.30
C GLU A 197 -5.87 -3.76 -30.81
N GLU A 198 -4.77 -3.95 -30.09
CA GLU A 198 -4.66 -3.54 -28.69
C GLU A 198 -4.81 -2.01 -28.54
N THR A 199 -4.18 -1.24 -29.44
CA THR A 199 -4.31 0.23 -29.43
C THR A 199 -5.72 0.68 -29.80
N GLU A 200 -6.38 0.00 -30.75
CA GLU A 200 -7.77 0.29 -31.08
C GLU A 200 -8.70 -0.02 -29.91
N TRP A 201 -8.49 -1.15 -29.23
CA TRP A 201 -9.29 -1.53 -28.08
C TRP A 201 -9.13 -0.51 -26.95
N LYS A 202 -7.90 -0.06 -26.67
CA LYS A 202 -7.63 1.03 -25.74
C LYS A 202 -8.34 2.32 -26.14
N ARG A 203 -8.30 2.70 -27.43
CA ARG A 203 -9.03 3.89 -27.93
C ARG A 203 -10.54 3.76 -27.76
N ARG A 204 -11.12 2.58 -28.05
CA ARG A 204 -12.55 2.32 -27.86
C ARG A 204 -12.94 2.42 -26.40
N ARG A 205 -12.12 1.87 -25.49
CA ARG A 205 -12.34 1.97 -24.05
C ARG A 205 -12.33 3.41 -23.56
N VAL A 206 -11.29 4.18 -23.89
CA VAL A 206 -11.21 5.61 -23.53
C VAL A 206 -12.41 6.39 -24.08
N LYS A 207 -12.90 6.05 -25.28
CA LYS A 207 -14.10 6.68 -25.85
C LYS A 207 -15.38 6.38 -25.06
N LEU A 208 -15.51 5.18 -24.49
CA LEU A 208 -16.63 4.83 -23.62
C LEU A 208 -16.52 5.54 -22.27
N ASP A 209 -15.34 5.55 -21.68
CA ASP A 209 -15.08 6.23 -20.40
C ASP A 209 -15.36 7.74 -20.53
N ASN A 210 -14.91 8.38 -21.62
CA ASN A 210 -15.21 9.79 -21.89
C ASN A 210 -16.71 10.07 -22.04
N ARG A 211 -17.49 9.14 -22.62
CA ARG A 211 -18.95 9.28 -22.70
C ARG A 211 -19.60 9.18 -21.33
N LEU A 212 -19.12 8.27 -20.48
CA LEU A 212 -19.62 8.12 -19.12
C LEU A 212 -19.36 9.38 -18.30
N ILE A 213 -18.14 9.92 -18.37
CA ILE A 213 -17.75 11.17 -17.70
C ILE A 213 -18.65 12.32 -18.18
N SER A 214 -18.80 12.49 -19.49
CA SER A 214 -19.67 13.55 -20.04
C SER A 214 -21.12 13.43 -19.57
N MET A 215 -21.65 12.20 -19.44
CA MET A 215 -22.99 11.99 -18.90
C MET A 215 -23.09 12.36 -17.41
N GLN A 216 -22.07 12.03 -16.62
CA GLN A 216 -22.00 12.41 -15.20
C GLN A 216 -21.88 13.92 -15.03
N GLU A 217 -21.06 14.60 -15.84
CA GLU A 217 -20.93 16.05 -15.84
C GLU A 217 -22.27 16.74 -16.14
N ASN A 218 -22.98 16.31 -17.18
CA ASN A 218 -24.30 16.84 -17.52
C ASN A 218 -25.31 16.61 -16.39
N MET A 219 -25.26 15.47 -15.70
CA MET A 219 -26.16 15.19 -14.57
C MET A 219 -25.87 16.11 -13.38
N ILE A 220 -24.60 16.34 -13.07
CA ILE A 220 -24.18 17.27 -12.01
C ILE A 220 -24.60 18.70 -12.35
N GLU A 221 -24.45 19.10 -13.61
CA GLU A 221 -24.88 20.43 -14.07
C GLU A 221 -26.39 20.61 -13.93
N MET A 222 -27.18 19.62 -14.35
CA MET A 222 -28.63 19.64 -14.19
C MET A 222 -29.05 19.70 -12.70
N GLN A 223 -28.33 19.01 -11.81
CA GLN A 223 -28.56 19.06 -10.37
C GLN A 223 -28.21 20.44 -9.77
N LYS A 224 -27.14 21.08 -10.25
CA LYS A 224 -26.78 22.45 -9.86
C LYS A 224 -27.84 23.46 -10.31
N GLU A 225 -28.37 23.32 -11.52
CA GLU A 225 -29.45 24.19 -12.00
C GLU A 225 -30.74 23.98 -11.20
N ALA A 226 -31.11 22.74 -10.92
CA ALA A 226 -32.30 22.42 -10.11
C ALA A 226 -32.21 23.02 -8.70
N THR A 227 -31.05 22.89 -8.04
CA THR A 227 -30.82 23.48 -6.71
C THR A 227 -30.81 25.02 -6.75
N ARG A 228 -30.30 25.63 -7.84
CA ARG A 228 -30.37 27.07 -8.06
C ARG A 228 -31.81 27.56 -8.18
N MET A 229 -32.65 26.89 -8.98
CA MET A 229 -34.07 27.21 -9.10
C MET A 229 -34.82 27.02 -7.78
N GLN A 230 -34.51 25.97 -7.02
CA GLN A 230 -35.07 25.77 -5.68
C GLN A 230 -34.68 26.91 -4.73
N HIS A 231 -33.44 27.36 -4.78
CA HIS A 231 -32.98 28.48 -3.96
C HIS A 231 -33.68 29.79 -4.35
N GLU A 232 -33.82 30.08 -5.65
CA GLU A 232 -34.52 31.28 -6.14
C GLU A 232 -36.01 31.28 -5.76
N THR A 233 -36.69 30.14 -5.92
CA THR A 233 -38.10 30.00 -5.49
C THR A 233 -38.25 30.17 -3.99
N MET A 234 -37.35 29.59 -3.19
CA MET A 234 -37.34 29.79 -1.74
C MET A 234 -37.11 31.24 -1.35
N LYS A 235 -36.23 31.97 -2.05
CA LYS A 235 -35.99 33.40 -1.83
C LYS A 235 -37.23 34.23 -2.12
N ILE A 236 -37.96 33.92 -3.20
CA ILE A 236 -39.23 34.59 -3.53
C ILE A 236 -40.29 34.29 -2.47
N MET A 237 -40.43 33.02 -2.04
CA MET A 237 -41.37 32.64 -0.99
C MET A 237 -41.06 33.34 0.34
N ALA A 238 -39.79 33.43 0.72
CA ALA A 238 -39.37 34.16 1.93
C ALA A 238 -39.75 35.65 1.87
N ALA A 239 -39.52 36.31 0.73
CA ALA A 239 -39.89 37.72 0.53
C ALA A 239 -41.42 37.95 0.57
N LEU A 240 -42.22 36.98 0.10
CA LEU A 240 -43.67 37.03 0.19
C LEU A 240 -44.15 36.87 1.64
N ILE A 241 -43.56 35.94 2.40
CA ILE A 241 -43.86 35.76 3.82
C ILE A 241 -43.56 37.03 4.61
N GLU A 242 -42.41 37.67 4.36
CA GLU A 242 -42.04 38.93 5.02
C GLU A 242 -43.05 40.07 4.73
N LYS A 243 -43.62 40.11 3.52
CA LYS A 243 -44.66 41.09 3.17
C LYS A 243 -46.02 40.82 3.80
N VAL A 244 -46.36 39.56 4.08
CA VAL A 244 -47.63 39.19 4.74
C VAL A 244 -47.57 39.45 6.25
N GLN A 245 -46.37 39.45 6.84
CA GLN A 245 -46.16 39.69 8.26
C GLN A 245 -46.09 41.17 8.66
N LYS A 246 -46.03 42.08 7.68
CA LYS A 246 -46.09 43.55 7.88
C LYS A 246 -47.48 44.07 7.57
#